data_AF-B6AFX5-F1
#
_entry.id   AF-B6AFX5-F1
#
_cell.length_a   1.000
_cell.length_b   1.000
_cell.length_c   1.000
_cell.angle_alpha   90.00
_cell.angle_beta   90.00
_cell.angle_gamma   90.00
#
_symmetry.space_group_name_H-M   'P 1'
#
loop_
_entity.id
_entity.type
_entity.pdbx_description
1 polymer ?
#
loop_
_entity_poly.entity_id
_entity_poly.type
_entity_poly.pdbx_seq_one_letter_code
_entity_poly.pdbx_strand_id
1 'polypeptide(L)'
;MDEAAKSNFPAIVYWEKQGMDRMCALHCINSLLQGPFVDEMFLSNIAHEIDELESKLLKSRSYYASENVADDGFFSIMVLQECLQRFGYICLPAANPEVQYDVICPSLSCGYIINTSEHWFCVRSVGGIWFNLDSLKAAPIKMEYTSVTQFLQNYVFSGKSVFVVKNKSNQNSFLKEPDPFIRPIADKTKQFYLSKQEIELLHRNKVAENDRNLNLALDQTLDSRSFLYNTPNQITKHNWPTSGGNTLSSNINFESAQLSQYTNEDDDLKKALFQSSIDFAASISLPQEPDLVQSDIFQIRVKLKDGSSVSRRFLPDQSIHILFLWLDKELALKGQLPQTQYSLICKYPSIKITRLQGEYIEVYRSESQITETIADFSETGLEPTSVLLLCN
;
A
#
# COMPACT_ATOMS: atom_id res chain seq x y z
N MET A 1 -47.22 -5.03 -31.68
CA MET A 1 -47.18 -6.45 -31.24
C MET A 1 -45.80 -6.87 -30.72
N ASP A 2 -44.86 -5.93 -30.49
CA ASP A 2 -43.45 -6.24 -30.20
C ASP A 2 -42.98 -5.84 -28.79
N GLU A 3 -43.90 -5.60 -27.85
CA GLU A 3 -43.55 -5.24 -26.47
C GLU A 3 -43.63 -6.44 -25.50
N ALA A 4 -44.38 -7.48 -25.87
CA ALA A 4 -44.55 -8.70 -25.07
C ALA A 4 -43.43 -9.74 -25.27
N ALA A 5 -42.53 -9.54 -26.24
CA ALA A 5 -41.44 -10.48 -26.54
C ALA A 5 -40.15 -10.19 -25.75
N LYS A 6 -40.05 -9.06 -25.04
CA LYS A 6 -38.86 -8.70 -24.23
C LYS A 6 -38.86 -9.30 -22.82
N SER A 7 -39.96 -9.89 -22.37
CA SER A 7 -40.12 -10.33 -20.98
C SER A 7 -39.68 -11.78 -20.70
N ASN A 8 -38.90 -12.42 -21.58
CA ASN A 8 -38.51 -13.81 -21.37
C ASN A 8 -37.08 -14.17 -21.83
N PHE A 9 -36.22 -13.18 -22.05
CA PHE A 9 -34.79 -13.47 -22.08
C PHE A 9 -34.36 -13.82 -20.65
N PRO A 10 -33.77 -15.01 -20.40
CA PRO A 10 -33.17 -15.27 -19.10
C PRO A 10 -32.17 -14.13 -18.85
N ALA A 11 -32.17 -13.53 -17.66
CA ALA A 11 -31.23 -12.45 -17.35
C ALA A 11 -29.80 -12.96 -17.60
N ILE A 12 -29.23 -12.54 -18.73
CA ILE A 12 -27.85 -12.79 -19.11
C ILE A 12 -27.04 -11.73 -18.41
N VAL A 13 -25.90 -12.11 -17.84
CA VAL A 13 -24.98 -11.21 -17.15
C VAL A 13 -23.64 -11.30 -17.86
N TYR A 14 -23.12 -10.15 -18.27
CA TYR A 14 -21.76 -10.06 -18.73
C TYR A 14 -20.80 -10.01 -17.55
N TRP A 15 -19.76 -10.84 -17.60
CA TRP A 15 -18.73 -10.91 -16.56
C TRP A 15 -17.38 -11.31 -17.14
N GLU A 16 -16.32 -10.69 -16.64
CA GLU A 16 -14.94 -10.99 -17.03
C GLU A 16 -14.15 -11.53 -15.84
N LYS A 17 -13.49 -12.66 -16.05
CA LYS A 17 -12.60 -13.27 -15.06
C LYS A 17 -11.19 -12.73 -15.22
N GLN A 18 -10.61 -12.24 -14.14
CA GLN A 18 -9.21 -11.82 -14.18
C GLN A 18 -8.25 -13.00 -14.06
N GLY A 19 -7.05 -12.86 -14.63
CA GLY A 19 -6.00 -13.86 -14.53
C GLY A 19 -5.08 -13.62 -13.33
N MET A 20 -3.79 -13.82 -13.54
CA MET A 20 -2.74 -13.51 -12.57
C MET A 20 -2.32 -12.02 -12.60
N ASP A 21 -2.90 -11.25 -13.52
CA ASP A 21 -2.72 -9.82 -13.71
C ASP A 21 -3.56 -8.98 -12.73
N ARG A 22 -3.07 -7.78 -12.37
CA ARG A 22 -3.80 -6.86 -11.47
C ARG A 22 -4.74 -5.89 -12.21
N MET A 23 -5.16 -6.26 -13.42
CA MET A 23 -6.09 -5.50 -14.27
C MET A 23 -7.55 -5.52 -13.80
N CYS A 24 -7.75 -5.49 -12.48
CA CYS A 24 -9.06 -5.50 -11.83
C CYS A 24 -9.92 -4.30 -12.23
N ALA A 25 -9.31 -3.13 -12.47
CA ALA A 25 -10.01 -1.92 -12.92
C ALA A 25 -10.72 -2.14 -14.26
N LEU A 26 -10.04 -2.76 -15.23
CA LEU A 26 -10.60 -3.06 -16.55
C LEU A 26 -11.82 -3.96 -16.43
N HIS A 27 -11.66 -5.09 -15.74
CA HIS A 27 -12.73 -6.06 -15.56
C HIS A 27 -13.91 -5.48 -14.75
N CYS A 28 -13.61 -4.63 -13.77
CA CYS A 28 -14.59 -3.90 -12.98
C CYS A 28 -15.44 -2.98 -13.88
N ILE A 29 -14.83 -2.16 -14.74
CA ILE A 29 -15.56 -1.25 -15.64
C ILE A 29 -16.36 -2.01 -16.69
N ASN A 30 -15.77 -3.01 -17.34
CA ASN A 30 -16.46 -3.80 -18.37
C ASN A 30 -17.64 -4.57 -17.79
N SER A 31 -17.47 -5.19 -16.62
CA SER A 31 -18.56 -5.85 -15.91
C SER A 31 -19.62 -4.84 -15.45
N LEU A 32 -19.23 -3.65 -15.01
CA LEU A 32 -20.16 -2.58 -14.64
C LEU A 32 -20.94 -2.07 -15.86
N LEU A 33 -20.34 -1.94 -17.03
CA LEU A 33 -21.00 -1.51 -18.27
C LEU A 33 -21.73 -2.65 -18.99
N GLN A 34 -21.57 -3.89 -18.51
CA GLN A 34 -22.15 -5.12 -19.06
C GLN A 34 -21.72 -5.40 -20.51
N GLY A 35 -20.43 -5.18 -20.81
CA GLY A 35 -19.82 -5.58 -22.08
C GLY A 35 -18.33 -5.22 -22.18
N PRO A 36 -17.63 -5.71 -23.22
CA PRO A 36 -16.23 -5.37 -23.49
C PRO A 36 -16.15 -3.99 -24.14
N PHE A 37 -16.31 -2.93 -23.34
CA PHE A 37 -16.26 -1.55 -23.82
C PHE A 37 -14.86 -0.95 -23.76
N VAL A 38 -14.05 -1.45 -22.83
CA VAL A 38 -12.75 -0.90 -22.47
C VAL A 38 -11.68 -1.98 -22.61
N ASP A 39 -10.52 -1.57 -23.12
CA ASP A 39 -9.31 -2.38 -23.15
C ASP A 39 -8.19 -1.74 -22.31
N GLU A 40 -7.08 -2.46 -22.17
CA GLU A 40 -5.93 -2.02 -21.38
C GLU A 40 -5.33 -0.73 -21.94
N MET A 41 -5.12 -0.68 -23.25
CA MET A 41 -4.57 0.48 -23.95
C MET A 41 -5.41 1.73 -23.72
N PHE A 42 -6.74 1.60 -23.74
CA PHE A 42 -7.64 2.72 -23.49
C PHE A 42 -7.50 3.26 -22.07
N LEU A 43 -7.40 2.40 -21.05
CA LEU A 43 -7.21 2.86 -19.67
C LEU A 43 -5.82 3.48 -19.46
N SER A 44 -4.78 2.89 -20.03
CA SER A 44 -3.42 3.44 -19.96
C SER A 44 -3.33 4.82 -20.63
N ASN A 45 -4.00 5.00 -21.76
CA ASN A 45 -4.08 6.31 -22.41
C ASN A 45 -4.79 7.34 -21.53
N ILE A 46 -5.90 6.98 -20.88
CA ILE A 46 -6.60 7.89 -19.95
C ILE A 46 -5.68 8.27 -18.79
N ALA A 47 -4.95 7.32 -18.23
CA ALA A 47 -4.05 7.59 -17.13
C ALA A 47 -2.91 8.53 -17.51
N HIS A 48 -2.30 8.34 -18.68
CA HIS A 48 -1.29 9.26 -19.21
C HIS A 48 -1.86 10.66 -19.48
N GLU A 49 -3.09 10.77 -19.98
CA GLU A 49 -3.76 12.06 -20.13
C GLU A 49 -3.95 12.76 -18.77
N ILE A 50 -4.29 12.02 -17.71
CA ILE A 50 -4.40 12.56 -16.35
C ILE A 50 -3.03 12.99 -15.82
N ASP A 51 -1.98 12.17 -15.98
CA ASP A 51 -0.61 12.52 -15.57
C ASP A 51 -0.14 13.81 -16.26
N GLU A 52 -0.45 13.98 -17.54
CA GLU A 52 -0.14 15.21 -18.28
C GLU A 52 -0.87 16.42 -17.72
N LEU A 53 -2.14 16.28 -17.33
CA LEU A 53 -2.93 17.35 -16.73
C LEU A 53 -2.40 17.73 -15.35
N GLU A 54 -2.03 16.74 -14.53
CA GLU A 54 -1.42 16.95 -13.21
C GLU A 54 -0.06 17.65 -13.33
N SER A 55 0.79 17.22 -14.27
CA SER A 55 2.08 17.88 -14.54
C SER A 55 1.92 19.33 -14.99
N LYS A 56 0.95 19.61 -15.87
CA LYS A 56 0.62 20.97 -16.33
C LYS A 56 0.13 21.85 -15.16
N LEU A 57 -0.68 21.30 -14.26
CA LEU A 57 -1.22 22.02 -13.10
C LEU A 57 -0.13 22.32 -12.07
N LEU A 58 0.70 21.33 -11.73
CA LEU A 58 1.74 21.44 -10.72
C LEU A 58 3.01 22.17 -11.23
N LYS A 59 3.10 22.48 -12.53
CA LYS A 59 4.31 23.03 -13.19
C LYS A 59 5.59 22.25 -12.87
N SER A 60 5.41 20.97 -12.54
CA SER A 60 6.43 20.03 -12.13
C SER A 60 6.43 18.92 -13.18
N ARG A 61 7.58 18.72 -13.82
CA ARG A 61 7.80 17.50 -14.60
C ARG A 61 8.23 16.42 -13.61
N SER A 62 7.31 15.56 -13.23
CA SER A 62 7.75 14.24 -12.76
C SER A 62 8.30 13.53 -13.99
N TYR A 63 9.62 13.40 -14.06
CA TYR A 63 10.31 12.60 -15.09
C TYR A 63 10.20 11.09 -14.79
N TYR A 64 9.44 10.72 -13.75
CA TYR A 64 9.28 9.37 -13.26
C TYR A 64 8.00 8.71 -13.81
N ALA A 65 7.88 7.40 -13.59
CA ALA A 65 6.77 6.57 -14.03
C ALA A 65 5.38 7.15 -13.65
N SER A 66 4.35 6.79 -14.43
CA SER A 66 2.95 7.19 -14.19
C SER A 66 2.54 6.91 -12.74
N GLU A 67 1.96 7.89 -12.06
CA GLU A 67 1.38 7.67 -10.71
C GLU A 67 -0.04 7.07 -10.81
N ASN A 68 -0.66 7.16 -11.99
CA ASN A 68 -2.03 6.71 -12.24
C ASN A 68 -2.13 5.27 -12.79
N VAL A 69 -1.02 4.70 -13.28
CA VAL A 69 -0.91 3.28 -13.66
C VAL A 69 0.37 2.69 -13.07
N ALA A 70 0.24 1.60 -12.32
CA ALA A 70 1.39 0.81 -11.88
C ALA A 70 1.83 -0.19 -12.98
N ASP A 71 3.11 -0.57 -12.97
CA ASP A 71 3.70 -1.54 -13.92
C ASP A 71 3.03 -2.92 -13.90
N ASP A 72 2.28 -3.25 -12.83
CA ASP A 72 1.51 -4.49 -12.68
C ASP A 72 0.05 -4.40 -13.19
N GLY A 73 -0.35 -3.24 -13.73
CA GLY A 73 -1.68 -2.99 -14.27
C GLY A 73 -2.71 -2.50 -13.25
N PHE A 74 -2.28 -2.04 -12.07
CA PHE A 74 -3.17 -1.40 -11.10
C PHE A 74 -3.41 0.07 -11.46
N PHE A 75 -4.69 0.46 -11.58
CA PHE A 75 -5.11 1.81 -11.96
C PHE A 75 -5.64 2.60 -10.77
N SER A 76 -5.37 3.91 -10.75
CA SER A 76 -5.93 4.84 -9.77
C SER A 76 -7.43 5.06 -9.99
N ILE A 77 -8.14 5.51 -8.95
CA ILE A 77 -9.57 5.82 -9.04
C ILE A 77 -9.88 6.91 -10.07
N MET A 78 -8.96 7.87 -10.27
CA MET A 78 -9.17 8.98 -11.20
C MET A 78 -9.32 8.47 -12.64
N VAL A 79 -8.57 7.43 -13.01
CA VAL A 79 -8.71 6.76 -14.32
C VAL A 79 -10.10 6.16 -14.48
N LEU A 80 -10.63 5.49 -13.45
CA LEU A 80 -11.98 4.91 -13.48
C LEU A 80 -13.06 6.02 -13.57
N GLN A 81 -12.88 7.13 -12.85
CA GLN A 81 -13.81 8.27 -12.88
C GLN A 81 -13.85 8.92 -14.26
N GLU A 82 -12.70 9.24 -14.86
CA GLU A 82 -12.62 9.82 -16.21
C GLU A 82 -13.14 8.87 -17.27
N CYS A 83 -12.84 7.57 -17.16
CA CYS A 83 -13.38 6.55 -18.06
C CYS A 83 -14.93 6.55 -18.02
N LEU A 84 -15.53 6.45 -16.83
CA LEU A 84 -16.98 6.49 -16.67
C LEU A 84 -17.60 7.80 -17.15
N GLN A 85 -16.91 8.92 -16.96
CA GLN A 85 -17.33 10.23 -17.45
C GLN A 85 -17.43 10.29 -18.98
N ARG A 86 -16.49 9.67 -19.71
CA ARG A 86 -16.56 9.53 -21.19
C ARG A 86 -17.78 8.71 -21.63
N PHE A 87 -18.23 7.77 -20.81
CA PHE A 87 -19.44 6.98 -21.05
C PHE A 87 -20.74 7.66 -20.55
N GLY A 88 -20.66 8.87 -19.98
CA GLY A 88 -21.82 9.63 -19.51
C GLY A 88 -22.26 9.28 -18.08
N TYR A 89 -21.40 8.65 -17.29
CA TYR A 89 -21.65 8.33 -15.88
C TYR A 89 -20.76 9.16 -14.97
N ILE A 90 -21.22 9.40 -13.75
CA ILE A 90 -20.45 10.03 -12.68
C ILE A 90 -20.17 8.98 -11.60
N CYS A 91 -18.97 9.01 -11.05
CA CYS A 91 -18.53 8.10 -9.99
C CYS A 91 -18.10 8.92 -8.79
N LEU A 92 -18.90 8.86 -7.72
CA LEU A 92 -18.74 9.69 -6.53
C LEU A 92 -18.44 8.83 -5.30
N PRO A 93 -17.56 9.25 -4.39
CA PRO A 93 -17.31 8.50 -3.16
C PRO A 93 -18.55 8.47 -2.29
N ALA A 94 -18.78 7.36 -1.58
CA ALA A 94 -19.91 7.17 -0.67
C ALA A 94 -19.94 8.20 0.48
N ALA A 95 -18.79 8.83 0.78
CA ALA A 95 -18.69 9.91 1.76
C ALA A 95 -19.36 11.22 1.29
N ASN A 96 -19.55 11.41 -0.02
CA ASN A 96 -20.16 12.62 -0.56
C ASN A 96 -21.66 12.71 -0.13
N PRO A 97 -22.10 13.81 0.50
CA PRO A 97 -23.49 14.02 0.93
C PRO A 97 -24.54 13.77 -0.16
N GLU A 98 -24.21 14.04 -1.43
CA GLU A 98 -25.14 13.90 -2.57
C GLU A 98 -25.55 12.45 -2.84
N VAL A 99 -24.72 11.47 -2.45
CA VAL A 99 -24.92 10.05 -2.73
C VAL A 99 -25.10 9.19 -1.48
N GLN A 100 -25.11 9.79 -0.28
CA GLN A 100 -25.33 9.04 0.96
C GLN A 100 -26.65 8.28 0.97
N TYR A 101 -27.71 8.88 0.41
CA TYR A 101 -29.00 8.22 0.30
C TYR A 101 -28.97 7.02 -0.64
N ASP A 102 -28.16 7.07 -1.69
CA ASP A 102 -28.00 5.96 -2.65
C ASP A 102 -27.30 4.76 -2.01
N VAL A 103 -26.49 4.96 -0.96
CA VAL A 103 -25.88 3.84 -0.20
C VAL A 103 -26.91 3.16 0.69
N ILE A 104 -27.83 3.93 1.27
CA ILE A 104 -28.91 3.41 2.13
C ILE A 104 -29.98 2.72 1.30
N CYS A 105 -30.35 3.31 0.15
CA CYS A 105 -31.38 2.82 -0.75
C CYS A 105 -30.79 2.53 -2.15
N PRO A 106 -30.36 1.29 -2.43
CA PRO A 106 -29.69 0.95 -3.69
C PRO A 106 -30.52 1.07 -4.95
N SER A 107 -31.85 1.21 -4.83
CA SER A 107 -32.76 1.29 -5.97
C SER A 107 -32.55 2.51 -6.88
N LEU A 108 -31.89 3.56 -6.39
CA LEU A 108 -31.70 4.83 -7.11
C LEU A 108 -30.35 4.93 -7.84
N SER A 109 -29.41 4.04 -7.53
CA SER A 109 -28.08 4.05 -8.12
C SER A 109 -28.00 3.09 -9.32
N CYS A 110 -27.07 3.37 -10.22
CA CYS A 110 -26.83 2.47 -11.36
C CYS A 110 -25.97 1.27 -10.95
N GLY A 111 -25.06 1.47 -10.00
CA GLY A 111 -24.17 0.44 -9.47
C GLY A 111 -23.13 1.06 -8.54
N TYR A 112 -22.27 0.20 -7.99
CA TYR A 112 -21.21 0.58 -7.06
C TYR A 112 -19.88 0.01 -7.52
N ILE A 113 -18.82 0.76 -7.25
CA ILE A 113 -17.43 0.32 -7.37
C ILE A 113 -16.85 0.30 -5.96
N ILE A 114 -16.14 -0.78 -5.62
CA ILE A 114 -15.56 -0.98 -4.30
C ILE A 114 -14.07 -1.23 -4.47
N ASN A 115 -13.27 -0.58 -3.61
CA ASN A 115 -11.84 -0.84 -3.49
C ASN A 115 -11.53 -1.54 -2.18
N THR A 116 -10.90 -2.72 -2.25
CA THR A 116 -10.32 -3.42 -1.09
C THR A 116 -8.81 -3.20 -1.00
N SER A 117 -8.37 -1.94 -1.03
CA SER A 117 -6.97 -1.45 -1.02
C SER A 117 -6.12 -1.81 -2.24
N GLU A 118 -6.19 -3.06 -2.72
CA GLU A 118 -5.39 -3.55 -3.86
C GLU A 118 -6.25 -4.21 -4.95
N HIS A 119 -7.58 -4.05 -4.88
CA HIS A 119 -8.48 -4.72 -5.82
C HIS A 119 -9.79 -3.95 -6.02
N TRP A 120 -10.15 -3.81 -7.28
CA TRP A 120 -11.37 -3.15 -7.74
C TRP A 120 -12.41 -4.18 -8.18
N PHE A 121 -13.63 -4.06 -7.69
CA PHE A 121 -14.76 -4.81 -8.19
C PHE A 121 -16.05 -3.98 -8.15
N CYS A 122 -17.07 -4.43 -8.88
CA CYS A 122 -18.35 -3.74 -8.94
C CYS A 122 -19.52 -4.58 -8.44
N VAL A 123 -20.53 -3.88 -7.96
CA VAL A 123 -21.84 -4.42 -7.57
C VAL A 123 -22.89 -3.71 -8.40
N ARG A 124 -23.72 -4.46 -9.13
CA ARG A 124 -24.68 -3.87 -10.06
C ARG A 124 -25.97 -4.69 -10.15
N SER A 125 -27.09 -4.00 -10.39
CA SER A 125 -28.36 -4.64 -10.79
C SER A 125 -28.41 -4.88 -12.30
N VAL A 126 -28.72 -6.12 -12.70
CA VAL A 126 -28.92 -6.55 -14.09
C VAL A 126 -30.24 -7.31 -14.15
N GLY A 127 -31.18 -6.88 -15.00
CA GLY A 127 -32.52 -7.47 -15.08
C GLY A 127 -33.28 -7.48 -13.74
N GLY A 128 -33.05 -6.47 -12.89
CA GLY A 128 -33.66 -6.35 -11.56
C GLY A 128 -33.03 -7.21 -10.46
N ILE A 129 -31.98 -7.97 -10.76
CA ILE A 129 -31.25 -8.80 -9.79
C ILE A 129 -29.88 -8.20 -9.51
N TRP A 130 -29.50 -8.11 -8.25
CA TRP A 130 -28.17 -7.61 -7.86
C TRP A 130 -27.12 -8.71 -7.94
N PHE A 131 -25.97 -8.36 -8.50
CA PHE A 131 -24.81 -9.23 -8.59
C PHE A 131 -23.56 -8.53 -8.05
N ASN A 132 -22.75 -9.29 -7.33
CA ASN A 132 -21.36 -8.96 -7.09
C ASN A 132 -20.55 -9.53 -8.26
N LEU A 133 -19.92 -8.63 -9.01
CA LEU A 133 -19.20 -8.90 -10.25
C LEU A 133 -17.69 -8.83 -10.02
N ASP A 134 -17.24 -9.38 -8.91
CA ASP A 134 -15.82 -9.52 -8.58
C ASP A 134 -15.13 -10.50 -9.54
N SER A 135 -14.13 -9.99 -10.25
CA SER A 135 -13.35 -10.71 -11.27
C SER A 135 -12.47 -11.82 -10.67
N LEU A 136 -12.20 -11.79 -9.35
CA LEU A 136 -11.49 -12.85 -8.63
C LEU A 136 -12.36 -14.06 -8.31
N LYS A 137 -13.69 -13.91 -8.39
CA LYS A 137 -14.62 -15.01 -8.09
C LYS A 137 -14.68 -16.00 -9.25
N ALA A 138 -15.26 -17.17 -8.98
CA ALA A 138 -15.45 -18.18 -10.02
C ALA A 138 -16.54 -17.79 -11.03
N ALA A 139 -17.54 -17.05 -10.56
CA ALA A 139 -18.66 -16.52 -11.34
C ALA A 139 -19.32 -15.35 -10.55
N PRO A 140 -20.23 -14.58 -11.18
CA PRO A 140 -21.03 -13.57 -10.50
C PRO A 140 -21.81 -14.12 -9.30
N ILE A 141 -21.75 -13.44 -8.17
CA ILE A 141 -22.49 -13.84 -6.97
C ILE A 141 -23.79 -13.06 -6.89
N LYS A 142 -24.92 -13.76 -6.97
CA LYS A 142 -26.24 -13.16 -6.79
C LYS A 142 -26.40 -12.64 -5.35
N MET A 143 -26.95 -11.44 -5.22
CA MET A 143 -27.30 -10.83 -3.94
C MET A 143 -28.78 -10.46 -3.90
N GLU A 144 -29.38 -10.59 -2.73
CA GLU A 144 -30.73 -10.09 -2.48
C GLU A 144 -30.68 -8.58 -2.20
N TYR A 145 -31.71 -7.86 -2.65
CA TYR A 145 -31.79 -6.40 -2.52
C TYR A 145 -31.57 -5.91 -1.08
N THR A 146 -32.21 -6.56 -0.11
CA THR A 146 -32.11 -6.24 1.32
C THR A 146 -30.68 -6.39 1.86
N SER A 147 -29.94 -7.36 1.32
CA SER A 147 -28.57 -7.67 1.72
C SER A 147 -27.55 -6.72 1.09
N VAL A 148 -27.86 -6.05 -0.03
CA VAL A 148 -26.94 -5.13 -0.71
C VAL A 148 -26.59 -3.94 0.19
N THR A 149 -27.58 -3.32 0.83
CA THR A 149 -27.32 -2.19 1.74
C THR A 149 -26.38 -2.58 2.86
N GLN A 150 -26.63 -3.72 3.52
CA GLN A 150 -25.77 -4.24 4.59
C GLN A 150 -24.38 -4.57 4.07
N PHE A 151 -24.29 -5.16 2.87
CA PHE A 151 -23.02 -5.46 2.22
C PHE A 151 -22.20 -4.18 2.03
N LEU A 152 -22.76 -3.13 1.41
CA LEU A 152 -22.08 -1.86 1.19
C LEU A 152 -21.65 -1.20 2.51
N GLN A 153 -22.53 -1.19 3.51
CA GLN A 153 -22.23 -0.66 4.84
C GLN A 153 -21.03 -1.36 5.50
N ASN A 154 -20.92 -2.68 5.38
CA ASN A 154 -19.78 -3.43 5.93
C ASN A 154 -18.45 -2.98 5.31
N TYR A 155 -18.42 -2.65 4.01
CA TYR A 155 -17.21 -2.13 3.36
C TYR A 155 -16.90 -0.72 3.83
N VAL A 156 -17.90 0.16 3.92
CA VAL A 156 -17.72 1.52 4.46
C VAL A 156 -17.19 1.48 5.91
N PHE A 157 -17.78 0.65 6.78
CA PHE A 157 -17.36 0.52 8.18
C PHE A 157 -15.98 -0.11 8.36
N SER A 158 -15.56 -0.98 7.44
CA SER A 158 -14.19 -1.55 7.44
C SER A 158 -13.14 -0.58 6.91
N GLY A 159 -13.49 0.68 6.62
CA GLY A 159 -12.57 1.69 6.11
C GLY A 159 -12.22 1.51 4.63
N LYS A 160 -12.98 0.70 3.89
CA LYS A 160 -12.77 0.48 2.47
C LYS A 160 -13.49 1.56 1.66
N SER A 161 -12.92 1.91 0.51
CA SER A 161 -13.48 2.95 -0.35
C SER A 161 -14.61 2.39 -1.20
N VAL A 162 -15.80 2.97 -1.05
CA VAL A 162 -16.99 2.64 -1.84
C VAL A 162 -17.35 3.86 -2.68
N PHE A 163 -17.67 3.63 -3.94
CA PHE A 163 -18.05 4.66 -4.90
C PHE A 163 -19.40 4.32 -5.52
N VAL A 164 -20.26 5.33 -5.62
CA VAL A 164 -21.59 5.25 -6.21
C VAL A 164 -21.52 5.74 -7.66
N VAL A 165 -22.04 4.92 -8.58
CA VAL A 165 -22.09 5.25 -10.00
C VAL A 165 -23.51 5.68 -10.36
N LYS A 166 -23.63 6.88 -10.97
CA LYS A 166 -24.90 7.47 -11.41
C LYS A 166 -24.79 7.96 -12.85
N ASN A 167 -25.92 8.13 -13.51
CA ASN A 167 -25.94 8.74 -14.84
C ASN A 167 -25.75 10.27 -14.72
N LYS A 168 -24.91 10.87 -15.56
CA LYS A 168 -24.67 12.32 -15.56
C LYS A 168 -25.90 13.14 -15.94
N SER A 169 -26.83 12.58 -16.71
CA SER A 169 -27.95 13.32 -17.30
C SER A 169 -29.22 13.34 -16.43
N ASN A 170 -29.20 12.80 -15.20
CA ASN A 170 -30.36 12.72 -14.27
C ASN A 170 -31.64 12.10 -14.86
N GLN A 171 -31.59 11.52 -16.05
CA GLN A 171 -32.65 10.68 -16.56
C GLN A 171 -32.51 9.32 -15.89
N ASN A 172 -33.63 8.66 -15.56
CA ASN A 172 -33.70 7.28 -15.07
C ASN A 172 -33.17 6.24 -16.08
N SER A 173 -32.21 6.60 -16.91
CA SER A 173 -31.43 5.70 -17.74
C SER A 173 -30.48 4.92 -16.84
N PHE A 174 -30.99 3.79 -16.35
CA PHE A 174 -30.20 2.70 -15.80
C PHE A 174 -29.02 2.38 -16.75
N LEU A 175 -27.92 1.87 -16.19
CA LEU A 175 -26.80 1.38 -17.01
C LEU A 175 -27.31 0.40 -18.08
N LYS A 176 -26.66 0.39 -19.25
CA LYS A 176 -27.04 -0.47 -20.38
C LYS A 176 -27.06 -1.93 -19.96
N GLU A 177 -28.13 -2.64 -20.32
CA GLU A 177 -28.21 -4.09 -20.15
C GLU A 177 -27.23 -4.79 -21.11
N PRO A 178 -26.77 -6.00 -20.78
CA PRO A 178 -25.89 -6.75 -21.67
C PRO A 178 -26.62 -7.06 -22.98
N ASP A 179 -25.95 -6.80 -24.09
CA ASP A 179 -26.45 -7.12 -25.43
C ASP A 179 -25.42 -8.00 -26.17
N PRO A 180 -25.56 -9.34 -26.06
CA PRO A 180 -24.65 -10.29 -26.70
C PRO A 180 -24.66 -10.21 -28.23
N PHE A 181 -25.75 -9.72 -28.84
CA PHE A 181 -25.88 -9.66 -30.30
C PHE A 181 -25.13 -8.47 -30.89
N ILE A 182 -25.17 -7.32 -30.20
CA ILE A 182 -24.43 -6.12 -30.62
C ILE A 182 -22.93 -6.29 -30.34
N ARG A 183 -22.56 -6.98 -29.26
CA ARG A 183 -21.16 -7.15 -28.83
C ARG A 183 -20.84 -8.63 -28.60
N PRO A 184 -20.68 -9.41 -29.67
CA PRO A 184 -20.24 -10.79 -29.53
C PRO A 184 -18.83 -10.81 -28.93
N ILE A 185 -18.62 -11.72 -27.99
CA ILE A 185 -17.30 -12.03 -27.47
C ILE A 185 -16.59 -12.84 -28.55
N ALA A 186 -15.52 -12.31 -29.14
CA ALA A 186 -14.57 -13.14 -29.90
C ALA A 186 -13.92 -14.10 -28.92
N ASP A 187 -13.76 -15.39 -29.26
CA ASP A 187 -13.24 -16.52 -28.42
C ASP A 187 -12.07 -16.17 -27.48
N LYS A 188 -12.35 -15.37 -26.46
CA LYS A 188 -11.45 -14.92 -25.41
C LYS A 188 -11.87 -15.68 -24.18
N THR A 189 -10.95 -16.49 -23.67
CA THR A 189 -11.18 -17.47 -22.61
C THR A 189 -11.66 -16.91 -21.27
N LYS A 190 -11.69 -15.58 -21.11
CA LYS A 190 -11.94 -14.88 -19.84
C LYS A 190 -13.20 -14.01 -19.84
N GLN A 191 -13.87 -13.82 -20.97
CA GLN A 191 -15.07 -12.98 -21.08
C GLN A 191 -16.28 -13.88 -21.25
N PHE A 192 -17.37 -13.61 -20.54
CA PHE A 192 -18.54 -14.47 -20.54
C PHE A 192 -19.85 -13.68 -20.56
N TYR A 193 -20.82 -14.17 -21.33
CA TYR A 193 -22.24 -13.88 -21.14
C TYR A 193 -22.86 -15.09 -20.45
N LEU A 194 -23.21 -14.95 -19.18
CA LEU A 194 -23.68 -16.04 -18.34
C LEU A 194 -25.16 -15.91 -18.05
N SER A 195 -25.91 -16.97 -18.32
CA SER A 195 -27.26 -17.15 -17.79
C SER A 195 -27.24 -17.56 -16.32
N LYS A 196 -28.37 -17.41 -15.64
CA LYS A 196 -28.53 -17.85 -14.24
C LYS A 196 -28.12 -19.33 -14.02
N GLN A 197 -28.46 -20.22 -14.96
CA GLN A 197 -28.14 -21.64 -14.84
C GLN A 197 -26.64 -21.90 -14.96
N GLU A 198 -25.96 -21.19 -15.86
CA GLU A 198 -24.52 -21.29 -16.04
C GLU A 198 -23.75 -20.77 -14.81
N ILE A 199 -24.21 -19.66 -14.21
CA ILE A 199 -23.65 -19.15 -12.95
C ILE A 199 -23.73 -20.22 -11.85
N GLU A 200 -24.89 -20.85 -11.68
CA GLU A 200 -25.09 -21.93 -10.68
C GLU A 200 -24.26 -23.18 -10.98
N LEU A 201 -24.04 -23.52 -12.26
CA LEU A 201 -23.15 -24.60 -12.67
C LEU A 201 -21.69 -24.29 -12.36
N LEU A 202 -21.22 -23.08 -12.65
CA LEU A 202 -19.85 -22.66 -12.35
C LEU A 202 -19.56 -22.68 -10.85
N HIS A 203 -20.50 -22.22 -10.03
CA HIS A 203 -20.38 -22.32 -8.57
C HIS A 203 -20.32 -23.78 -8.09
N ARG A 204 -21.20 -24.65 -8.58
CA ARG A 204 -21.16 -26.08 -8.24
C ARG A 204 -19.87 -26.75 -8.67
N ASN A 205 -19.39 -26.45 -9.87
CA ASN A 205 -18.12 -26.98 -10.36
C ASN A 205 -16.94 -26.54 -9.50
N LYS A 206 -16.93 -25.27 -9.05
CA LYS A 206 -15.89 -24.76 -8.15
C LYS A 206 -15.93 -25.42 -6.77
N VAL A 207 -17.11 -25.64 -6.21
CA VAL A 207 -17.27 -26.38 -4.94
C VAL A 207 -16.78 -27.81 -5.11
N ALA A 208 -17.19 -28.51 -6.16
CA ALA A 208 -16.74 -29.87 -6.43
C ALA A 208 -15.22 -29.95 -6.69
N GLU A 209 -14.63 -28.95 -7.34
CA GLU A 209 -13.17 -28.85 -7.52
C GLU A 209 -12.46 -28.65 -6.18
N ASN A 210 -12.96 -27.77 -5.32
CA ASN A 210 -12.43 -27.56 -3.98
C ASN A 210 -12.55 -28.83 -3.13
N ASP A 211 -13.68 -29.53 -3.19
CA ASP A 211 -13.89 -30.80 -2.48
C ASP A 211 -12.95 -31.89 -3.01
N ARG A 212 -12.73 -31.96 -4.32
CA ARG A 212 -11.74 -32.88 -4.92
C ARG A 212 -10.32 -32.52 -4.47
N ASN A 213 -9.95 -31.25 -4.46
CA ASN A 213 -8.63 -30.80 -4.01
C ASN A 213 -8.43 -31.07 -2.52
N LEU A 214 -9.46 -30.87 -1.70
CA LEU A 214 -9.45 -31.20 -0.27
C LEU A 214 -9.31 -32.71 -0.06
N ASN A 215 -10.07 -33.53 -0.80
CA ASN A 215 -9.98 -34.97 -0.75
C ASN A 215 -8.62 -35.48 -1.25
N LEU A 216 -8.04 -34.88 -2.29
CA LEU A 216 -6.69 -35.20 -2.76
C LEU A 216 -5.61 -34.82 -1.75
N ALA A 217 -5.76 -33.66 -1.08
CA ALA A 217 -4.88 -33.27 0.01
C ALA A 217 -4.99 -34.24 1.21
N LEU A 218 -6.22 -34.66 1.55
CA LEU A 218 -6.49 -35.69 2.56
C LEU A 218 -5.91 -37.05 2.16
N ASP A 219 -5.99 -37.45 0.90
CA ASP A 219 -5.45 -38.73 0.40
C ASP A 219 -3.92 -38.73 0.38
N GLN A 220 -3.29 -37.59 0.03
CA GLN A 220 -1.85 -37.37 0.22
C GLN A 220 -1.43 -37.43 1.70
N THR A 221 -2.32 -37.10 2.64
CA THR A 221 -2.08 -37.34 4.08
C THR A 221 -2.37 -38.79 4.52
N LEU A 222 -3.09 -39.60 3.75
CA LEU A 222 -3.41 -40.99 4.06
C LEU A 222 -2.29 -41.97 3.64
N ASP A 223 -1.50 -41.64 2.62
CA ASP A 223 -0.23 -42.33 2.32
C ASP A 223 0.91 -41.96 3.30
N SER A 224 0.67 -40.97 4.16
CA SER A 224 1.50 -40.62 5.30
C SER A 224 0.72 -40.75 6.60
N ARG A 225 0.26 -41.96 6.95
CA ARG A 225 -0.40 -42.20 8.24
C ARG A 225 0.48 -41.75 9.40
N SER A 226 0.18 -40.60 10.00
CA SER A 226 0.17 -40.39 11.46
C SER A 226 -0.14 -38.95 11.86
N PHE A 227 -1.38 -38.49 11.61
CA PHE A 227 -1.94 -37.36 12.34
C PHE A 227 -3.36 -37.72 12.76
N LEU A 228 -3.50 -38.40 13.90
CA LEU A 228 -4.46 -38.13 14.98
C LEU A 228 -4.60 -39.35 15.91
N TYR A 229 -4.46 -39.06 17.20
CA TYR A 229 -4.34 -39.93 18.38
C TYR A 229 -2.95 -40.49 18.67
N ASN A 230 -2.14 -39.68 19.37
CA ASN A 230 -1.12 -40.22 20.26
C ASN A 230 -1.59 -40.09 21.71
N THR A 231 -1.69 -41.23 22.37
CA THR A 231 -1.88 -41.41 23.82
C THR A 231 -0.85 -40.61 24.63
N PRO A 232 -1.19 -40.11 25.83
CA PRO A 232 -0.28 -39.32 26.63
C PRO A 232 0.68 -40.27 27.37
N ASN A 233 1.83 -40.58 26.77
CA ASN A 233 2.98 -41.12 27.50
C ASN A 233 4.26 -40.98 26.68
N GLN A 234 4.82 -39.77 26.67
CA GLN A 234 6.24 -39.47 26.91
C GLN A 234 6.43 -37.99 26.60
N ILE A 235 6.60 -37.21 27.67
CA ILE A 235 6.96 -35.80 27.59
C ILE A 235 8.38 -35.74 27.01
N THR A 236 8.50 -35.50 25.71
CA THR A 236 9.71 -34.89 25.18
C THR A 236 9.77 -33.48 25.74
N LYS A 237 10.68 -33.26 26.69
CA LYS A 237 10.98 -31.93 27.21
C LYS A 237 11.39 -31.06 26.04
N HIS A 238 10.50 -30.18 25.61
CA HIS A 238 10.84 -29.09 24.71
C HIS A 238 11.78 -28.16 25.49
N ASN A 239 13.07 -28.19 25.17
CA ASN A 239 13.98 -27.15 25.62
C ASN A 239 13.68 -25.90 24.80
N TRP A 240 12.96 -24.96 25.39
CA TRP A 240 12.88 -23.60 24.88
C TRP A 240 14.30 -23.05 24.71
N PRO A 241 14.64 -22.38 23.60
CA PRO A 241 15.90 -21.67 23.50
C PRO A 241 15.95 -20.65 24.64
N THR A 242 16.93 -20.78 25.52
CA THR A 242 17.17 -19.87 26.66
C THR A 242 17.76 -18.52 26.23
N SER A 243 17.95 -18.30 24.94
CA SER A 243 18.26 -16.99 24.37
C SER A 243 16.96 -16.18 24.25
N GLY A 244 16.79 -15.19 25.13
CA GLY A 244 15.58 -14.40 25.34
C GLY A 244 14.84 -13.97 24.07
N GLY A 245 13.52 -14.19 24.09
CA GLY A 245 12.62 -13.78 23.02
C GLY A 245 12.38 -12.27 23.00
N ASN A 246 12.31 -11.70 21.80
CA ASN A 246 11.91 -10.32 21.57
C ASN A 246 10.38 -10.18 21.68
N THR A 247 9.91 -9.14 22.37
CA THR A 247 8.48 -8.80 22.49
C THR A 247 8.03 -7.99 21.27
N LEU A 248 6.72 -7.99 20.98
CA LEU A 248 6.06 -7.28 19.86
C LEU A 248 6.26 -5.75 19.83
N SER A 249 7.01 -5.19 20.78
CA SER A 249 7.43 -3.79 20.84
C SER A 249 8.94 -3.57 20.60
N SER A 250 9.69 -4.62 20.22
CA SER A 250 11.08 -4.46 19.78
C SER A 250 11.10 -3.91 18.35
N ASN A 251 11.71 -2.72 18.17
CA ASN A 251 11.96 -2.13 16.86
C ASN A 251 12.58 -3.16 15.92
N ILE A 252 11.87 -3.45 14.84
CA ILE A 252 12.31 -4.37 13.79
C ILE A 252 13.42 -3.66 13.03
N ASN A 253 14.68 -3.94 13.39
CA ASN A 253 15.79 -3.74 12.47
C ASN A 253 15.68 -4.82 11.40
N PHE A 254 15.01 -4.49 10.29
CA PHE A 254 15.02 -5.28 9.07
C PHE A 254 16.40 -5.10 8.42
N GLU A 255 17.41 -5.86 8.87
CA GLU A 255 18.64 -6.01 8.08
C GLU A 255 19.51 -7.24 8.43
N SER A 256 19.07 -8.17 9.28
CA SER A 256 19.94 -9.28 9.69
C SER A 256 19.30 -10.67 9.74
N ALA A 257 18.26 -10.93 8.94
CA ALA A 257 17.63 -12.25 8.92
C ALA A 257 17.10 -12.74 7.55
N GLN A 258 17.71 -12.33 6.44
CA GLN A 258 17.52 -13.00 5.15
C GLN A 258 18.84 -13.02 4.37
N LEU A 259 19.79 -13.88 4.76
CA LEU A 259 20.94 -14.18 3.91
C LEU A 259 21.58 -15.51 4.32
N SER A 260 20.82 -16.59 4.20
CA SER A 260 21.35 -17.96 4.23
C SER A 260 21.27 -18.56 2.83
N GLN A 261 21.97 -17.93 1.88
CA GLN A 261 22.32 -18.51 0.57
C GLN A 261 23.24 -17.57 -0.22
N TYR A 262 24.45 -17.27 0.27
CA TYR A 262 25.39 -16.47 -0.51
C TYR A 262 26.83 -16.97 -0.45
N THR A 263 27.43 -16.89 -1.61
CA THR A 263 28.76 -17.32 -2.05
C THR A 263 29.85 -16.42 -1.48
N ASN A 264 31.12 -16.79 -1.66
CA ASN A 264 32.31 -16.03 -1.25
C ASN A 264 32.36 -14.56 -1.76
N GLU A 265 31.48 -14.17 -2.70
CA GLU A 265 31.39 -12.82 -3.27
C GLU A 265 30.84 -11.78 -2.27
N ASP A 266 30.06 -12.20 -1.27
CA ASP A 266 29.50 -11.31 -0.24
C ASP A 266 30.53 -10.80 0.76
N ASP A 267 31.60 -11.57 1.01
CA ASP A 267 32.64 -11.16 1.95
C ASP A 267 33.54 -10.08 1.34
N ASP A 268 33.77 -10.13 0.03
CA ASP A 268 34.50 -9.08 -0.67
C ASP A 268 33.66 -7.82 -0.84
N LEU A 269 32.34 -7.95 -1.04
CA LEU A 269 31.41 -6.81 -1.01
C LEU A 269 31.37 -6.13 0.36
N LYS A 270 31.33 -6.90 1.45
CA LYS A 270 31.39 -6.36 2.82
C LYS A 270 32.70 -5.62 3.09
N LYS A 271 33.83 -6.16 2.65
CA LYS A 271 35.14 -5.48 2.76
C LYS A 271 35.16 -4.20 1.93
N ALA A 272 34.58 -4.21 0.73
CA ALA A 272 34.51 -3.02 -0.13
C ALA A 272 33.64 -1.91 0.49
N LEU A 273 32.47 -2.26 1.05
CA LEU A 273 31.62 -1.30 1.76
C LEU A 273 32.30 -0.71 3.00
N PHE A 274 33.00 -1.54 3.76
CA PHE A 274 33.78 -1.10 4.91
C PHE A 274 34.96 -0.20 4.51
N GLN A 275 35.66 -0.53 3.41
CA GLN A 275 36.73 0.32 2.90
C GLN A 275 36.18 1.68 2.44
N SER A 276 35.02 1.68 1.77
CA SER A 276 34.34 2.91 1.34
C SER A 276 33.90 3.77 2.53
N SER A 277 33.45 3.15 3.64
CA SER A 277 33.10 3.90 4.86
C SER A 277 34.34 4.49 5.54
N ILE A 278 35.47 3.79 5.54
CA ILE A 278 36.75 4.32 6.06
C ILE A 278 37.24 5.49 5.21
N ASP A 279 37.22 5.37 3.89
CA ASP A 279 37.67 6.42 2.98
C ASP A 279 36.80 7.68 3.13
N PHE A 280 35.48 7.50 3.31
CA PHE A 280 34.56 8.57 3.65
C PHE A 280 34.90 9.21 5.00
N ALA A 281 35.15 8.42 6.05
CA ALA A 281 35.56 8.94 7.36
C ALA A 281 36.87 9.75 7.31
N ALA A 282 37.80 9.35 6.44
CA ALA A 282 39.06 10.06 6.19
C ALA A 282 38.84 11.39 5.45
N SER A 283 37.84 11.48 4.57
CA SER A 283 37.48 12.71 3.86
C SER A 283 36.91 13.82 4.77
N ILE A 284 36.40 13.47 5.96
CA ILE A 284 35.80 14.43 6.88
C ILE A 284 36.88 15.06 7.77
N SER A 285 37.26 16.30 7.45
CA SER A 285 38.10 17.15 8.28
C SER A 285 37.27 17.83 9.38
N LEU A 286 37.48 17.42 10.64
CA LEU A 286 36.80 18.01 11.81
C LEU A 286 37.74 18.99 12.53
N PRO A 287 37.23 20.09 13.12
CA PRO A 287 38.04 20.98 13.96
C PRO A 287 38.64 20.26 15.18
N GLN A 288 39.79 20.72 15.68
CA GLN A 288 40.44 20.15 16.86
C GLN A 288 39.53 20.27 18.09
N GLU A 289 39.48 19.22 18.93
CA GLU A 289 38.65 19.21 20.13
C GLU A 289 39.16 20.25 21.15
N PRO A 290 38.30 21.14 21.69
CA PRO A 290 38.71 22.17 22.64
C PRO A 290 39.17 21.58 23.99
N ASP A 291 40.24 22.16 24.54
CA ASP A 291 40.83 21.76 25.84
C ASP A 291 39.96 22.17 27.04
N LEU A 292 40.04 21.42 28.14
CA LEU A 292 39.21 21.55 29.37
C LEU A 292 39.33 22.90 30.11
N VAL A 293 40.12 23.84 29.62
CA VAL A 293 40.48 25.10 30.32
C VAL A 293 39.57 26.26 29.92
N GLN A 294 38.80 26.14 28.83
CA GLN A 294 37.87 27.20 28.39
C GLN A 294 36.52 27.10 29.12
N SER A 295 36.00 28.26 29.55
CA SER A 295 34.88 28.39 30.50
C SER A 295 33.49 28.08 29.94
N ASP A 296 33.34 27.88 28.63
CA ASP A 296 32.06 27.61 27.98
C ASP A 296 32.23 26.45 26.98
N ILE A 297 32.16 25.20 27.45
CA ILE A 297 32.31 24.00 26.60
C ILE A 297 31.01 23.19 26.63
N PHE A 298 30.53 22.80 25.45
CA PHE A 298 29.42 21.87 25.29
C PHE A 298 29.95 20.44 25.14
N GLN A 299 29.74 19.60 26.15
CA GLN A 299 30.01 18.17 26.09
C GLN A 299 28.75 17.41 25.66
N ILE A 300 28.72 16.97 24.40
CA ILE A 300 27.58 16.24 23.84
C ILE A 300 27.90 14.75 23.82
N ARG A 301 26.99 13.94 24.38
CA ARG A 301 27.04 12.48 24.33
C ARG A 301 25.90 11.96 23.46
N VAL A 302 26.21 11.28 22.37
CA VAL A 302 25.23 10.63 21.50
C VAL A 302 25.19 9.14 21.81
N LYS A 303 24.00 8.61 22.12
CA LYS A 303 23.76 7.16 22.21
C LYS A 303 23.32 6.63 20.86
N LEU A 304 24.06 5.64 20.37
CA LEU A 304 23.82 4.94 19.11
C LEU A 304 22.77 3.84 19.31
N LYS A 305 22.18 3.36 18.22
CA LYS A 305 21.18 2.26 18.24
C LYS A 305 21.73 0.93 18.78
N ASP A 306 23.03 0.73 18.65
CA ASP A 306 23.77 -0.43 19.16
C ASP A 306 24.05 -0.34 20.68
N GLY A 307 23.50 0.65 21.37
CA GLY A 307 23.70 0.87 22.82
C GLY A 307 25.04 1.49 23.20
N SER A 308 26.02 1.54 22.28
CA SER A 308 27.27 2.27 22.47
C SER A 308 27.05 3.79 22.50
N SER A 309 27.87 4.51 23.27
CA SER A 309 27.81 5.96 23.39
C SER A 309 29.11 6.58 22.88
N VAL A 310 28.99 7.62 22.06
CA VAL A 310 30.12 8.44 21.60
C VAL A 310 29.96 9.85 22.17
N SER A 311 31.07 10.50 22.51
CA SER A 311 31.03 11.84 23.10
C SER A 311 32.12 12.71 22.51
N ARG A 312 31.79 13.98 22.30
CA ARG A 312 32.74 14.99 21.83
C ARG A 312 32.40 16.36 22.43
N ARG A 313 33.44 17.17 22.63
CA ARG A 313 33.34 18.56 23.08
C ARG A 313 33.25 19.52 21.91
N PHE A 314 32.38 20.51 22.03
CA PHE A 314 32.13 21.57 21.04
C PHE A 314 32.21 22.95 21.71
N LEU A 315 32.57 23.96 20.92
CA LEU A 315 32.49 25.35 21.35
C LEU A 315 31.07 25.91 21.09
N PRO A 316 30.60 26.89 21.89
CA PRO A 316 29.28 27.51 21.70
C PRO A 316 29.09 28.16 20.32
N ASP A 317 30.19 28.70 19.77
CA ASP A 317 30.21 29.44 18.49
C ASP A 317 30.38 28.52 17.27
N GLN A 318 30.39 27.20 17.46
CA GLN A 318 30.50 26.25 16.36
C GLN A 318 29.14 25.96 15.74
N SER A 319 29.14 25.71 14.43
CA SER A 319 27.92 25.33 13.75
C SER A 319 27.46 23.93 14.17
N ILE A 320 26.14 23.76 14.34
CA ILE A 320 25.53 22.47 14.65
C ILE A 320 25.76 21.44 13.53
N HIS A 321 26.07 21.88 12.30
CA HIS A 321 26.46 21.01 11.20
C HIS A 321 27.69 20.14 11.52
N ILE A 322 28.61 20.65 12.37
CA ILE A 322 29.81 19.94 12.80
C ILE A 322 29.46 18.73 13.68
N LEU A 323 28.33 18.75 14.38
CA LEU A 323 27.81 17.61 15.14
C LEU A 323 27.46 16.44 14.20
N PHE A 324 26.76 16.74 13.10
CA PHE A 324 26.34 15.75 12.12
C PHE A 324 27.53 15.19 11.34
N LEU A 325 28.46 16.04 10.91
CA LEU A 325 29.72 15.60 10.28
C LEU A 325 30.54 14.68 11.20
N TRP A 326 30.60 15.01 12.49
CA TRP A 326 31.27 14.16 13.46
C TRP A 326 30.58 12.81 13.64
N LEU A 327 29.25 12.81 13.74
CA LEU A 327 28.49 11.59 13.91
C LEU A 327 28.60 10.70 12.67
N ASP A 328 28.56 11.28 11.47
CA ASP A 328 28.78 10.56 10.21
C ASP A 328 30.16 9.90 10.19
N LYS A 329 31.20 10.58 10.70
CA LYS A 329 32.54 10.01 10.83
C LYS A 329 32.58 8.83 11.82
N GLU A 330 31.96 8.96 12.98
CA GLU A 330 31.89 7.89 14.00
C GLU A 330 31.07 6.68 13.53
N LEU A 331 29.98 6.92 12.80
CA LEU A 331 29.16 5.87 12.18
C LEU A 331 29.93 5.14 11.08
N ALA A 332 30.65 5.88 10.25
CA ALA A 332 31.46 5.33 9.17
C ALA A 332 32.64 4.48 9.68
N LEU A 333 33.29 4.88 10.79
CA LEU A 333 34.31 4.08 11.47
C LEU A 333 33.75 2.76 12.04
N LYS A 334 32.45 2.74 12.37
CA LYS A 334 31.74 1.53 12.83
C LYS A 334 31.13 0.72 11.68
N GLY A 335 31.42 1.07 10.43
CA GLY A 335 30.95 0.34 9.24
C GLY A 335 29.48 0.59 8.89
N GLN A 336 28.85 1.64 9.47
CA GLN A 336 27.50 2.05 9.09
C GLN A 336 27.57 3.13 8.02
N LEU A 337 26.81 2.97 6.94
CA LEU A 337 26.75 3.97 5.87
C LEU A 337 26.10 5.26 6.39
N PRO A 338 26.62 6.44 6.00
CA PRO A 338 26.04 7.72 6.37
C PRO A 338 24.61 7.81 5.83
N GLN A 339 23.65 8.05 6.72
CA GLN A 339 22.24 8.15 6.36
C GLN A 339 21.94 9.57 5.90
N THR A 340 21.14 9.70 4.84
CA THR A 340 20.76 10.99 4.27
C THR A 340 19.85 11.81 5.17
N GLN A 341 19.19 11.15 6.15
CA GLN A 341 18.33 11.76 7.14
C GLN A 341 18.41 10.99 8.46
N TYR A 342 18.60 11.70 9.58
CA TYR A 342 18.44 11.16 10.92
C TYR A 342 18.14 12.28 11.92
N SER A 343 17.50 11.90 13.03
CA SER A 343 17.06 12.78 14.10
C SER A 343 17.78 12.49 15.41
N LEU A 344 18.26 13.54 16.08
CA LEU A 344 18.83 13.48 17.43
C LEU A 344 17.82 14.01 18.43
N ILE A 345 17.48 13.19 19.43
CA ILE A 345 16.48 13.56 20.45
C ILE A 345 17.17 13.71 21.82
N CYS A 346 17.04 14.89 22.43
CA CYS A 346 17.30 15.11 23.84
C CYS A 346 15.99 14.94 24.63
N LYS A 347 16.03 14.23 25.77
CA LYS A 347 14.85 14.02 26.62
C LYS A 347 14.61 15.17 27.59
N TYR A 348 15.68 15.84 28.04
CA TYR A 348 15.63 16.91 29.04
C TYR A 348 16.73 17.93 28.73
N PRO A 349 16.40 19.13 28.24
CA PRO A 349 15.09 19.57 27.71
C PRO A 349 14.64 18.75 26.48
N SER A 350 13.33 18.70 26.20
CA SER A 350 12.80 17.95 25.05
C SER A 350 13.09 18.70 23.74
N ILE A 351 14.20 18.33 23.11
CA ILE A 351 14.69 18.93 21.86
C ILE A 351 14.87 17.83 20.83
N LYS A 352 14.33 18.02 19.62
CA LYS A 352 14.55 17.13 18.48
C LYS A 352 15.27 17.92 17.38
N ILE A 353 16.45 17.44 16.98
CA ILE A 353 17.27 18.04 15.93
C ILE A 353 17.25 17.07 14.74
N THR A 354 16.71 17.48 13.59
CA THR A 354 16.58 16.64 12.41
C THR A 354 17.40 17.20 11.27
N ARG A 355 18.25 16.35 10.67
CA ARG A 355 18.91 16.64 9.39
C ARG A 355 18.02 16.17 8.25
N LEU A 356 17.58 17.09 7.41
CA LEU A 356 16.83 16.79 6.18
C LEU A 356 17.79 16.66 4.99
N GLN A 357 17.28 16.22 3.83
CA GLN A 357 18.09 16.06 2.62
C GLN A 357 18.64 17.44 2.17
N GLY A 358 19.93 17.68 2.43
CA GLY A 358 20.63 18.96 2.21
C GLY A 358 21.45 19.41 3.43
N GLU A 359 21.95 20.66 3.41
CA GLU A 359 22.62 21.30 4.57
C GLU A 359 21.64 21.88 5.60
N TYR A 360 20.33 21.67 5.42
CA TYR A 360 19.28 22.21 6.29
C TYR A 360 19.07 21.34 7.55
N ILE A 361 19.10 22.01 8.71
CA ILE A 361 18.93 21.39 10.03
C ILE A 361 17.73 22.05 10.69
N GLU A 362 16.76 21.24 11.10
CA GLU A 362 15.56 21.69 11.81
C GLU A 362 15.66 21.33 13.29
N VAL A 363 15.36 22.29 14.17
CA VAL A 363 15.33 22.08 15.63
C VAL A 363 13.92 22.30 16.14
N TYR A 364 13.32 21.28 16.73
CA TYR A 364 12.00 21.31 17.34
C TYR A 364 12.12 21.40 18.86
N ARG A 365 11.47 22.39 19.46
CA ARG A 365 11.33 22.57 20.92
C ARG A 365 9.89 22.35 21.35
N SER A 366 9.67 21.63 22.43
CA SER A 366 8.32 21.29 22.94
C SER A 366 7.46 22.50 23.35
N GLU A 367 8.07 23.65 23.65
CA GLU A 367 7.34 24.84 24.12
C GLU A 367 6.99 25.85 23.01
N SER A 368 7.53 25.65 21.80
CA SER A 368 7.30 26.56 20.68
C SER A 368 7.57 25.82 19.37
N GLN A 369 6.53 25.65 18.54
CA GLN A 369 6.61 25.12 17.16
C GLN A 369 7.41 26.06 16.25
N ILE A 370 8.68 26.26 16.57
CA ILE A 370 9.61 27.12 15.85
C ILE A 370 10.51 26.18 15.05
N THR A 371 10.33 26.16 13.74
CA THR A 371 11.26 25.60 12.76
C THR A 371 12.29 26.68 12.44
N GLU A 372 13.29 26.84 13.30
CA GLU A 372 14.45 27.68 12.98
C GLU A 372 15.50 26.85 12.25
N THR A 373 16.04 27.39 11.16
CA THR A 373 17.28 26.91 10.55
C THR A 373 18.43 27.43 11.40
N ILE A 374 18.71 26.75 12.51
CA ILE A 374 19.68 27.23 13.51
C ILE A 374 21.10 26.98 13.01
N ALA A 375 21.94 28.01 13.08
CA ALA A 375 23.33 27.94 12.63
C ALA A 375 24.27 27.37 13.71
N ASP A 376 24.14 27.81 14.96
CA ASP A 376 25.16 27.64 16.01
C ASP A 376 24.66 26.89 17.26
N PHE A 377 25.57 26.28 18.03
CA PHE A 377 25.24 25.52 19.24
C PHE A 377 24.56 26.35 20.33
N SER A 378 24.96 27.60 20.53
CA SER A 378 24.37 28.52 21.53
C SER A 378 22.88 28.75 21.31
N GLU A 379 22.46 28.79 20.04
CA GLU A 379 21.08 29.00 19.63
C GLU A 379 20.23 27.75 19.75
N THR A 380 20.80 26.55 19.93
CA THR A 380 20.05 25.28 19.98
C THR A 380 19.22 25.08 21.25
N GLY A 381 19.59 25.75 22.35
CA GLY A 381 18.98 25.54 23.67
C GLY A 381 19.39 24.23 24.35
N LEU A 382 20.44 23.56 23.85
CA LEU A 382 21.05 22.43 24.54
C LEU A 382 21.72 22.90 25.83
N GLU A 383 21.77 22.04 26.84
CA GLU A 383 22.59 22.28 28.02
C GLU A 383 24.05 21.87 27.75
N PRO A 384 25.04 22.45 28.47
CA PRO A 384 26.45 22.12 28.32
C PRO A 384 26.78 20.63 28.48
N THR A 385 25.93 19.83 29.12
CA THR A 385 26.10 18.36 29.27
C THR A 385 24.91 17.58 28.73
N SER A 386 24.59 17.76 27.44
CA SER A 386 23.42 17.14 26.82
C SER A 386 23.68 15.71 26.33
N VAL A 387 22.70 14.83 26.58
CA VAL A 387 22.66 13.47 26.03
C VAL A 387 21.64 13.40 24.91
N LEU A 388 22.08 13.01 23.71
CA LEU A 388 21.27 12.86 22.52
C LEU A 388 21.07 11.38 22.18
N LEU A 389 19.88 11.02 21.73
CA LEU A 389 19.55 9.69 21.23
C LEU A 389 19.45 9.74 19.71
N LEU A 390 20.18 8.85 19.02
CA LEU A 390 20.08 8.71 17.57
C LEU A 390 18.81 7.94 17.19
N CYS A 391 17.92 8.60 16.46
CA CYS A 391 16.71 8.05 15.87
C CYS A 391 16.75 8.25 14.34
N ASN A 392 16.18 7.32 13.58
CA ASN A 392 16.00 7.52 12.13
C ASN A 392 14.65 8.13 11.87
#